data_AF-A0A2U1KC65-F1
#
_entry.id   AF-A0A2U1KC65-F1
#
_cell.length_a   1.000
_cell.length_b   1.000
_cell.length_c   1.000
_cell.angle_alpha   90.00
_cell.angle_beta   90.00
_cell.angle_gamma   90.00
#
_symmetry.space_group_name_H-M   'P 1'
#
loop_
_entity.id
_entity.type
_entity.pdbx_description
1 polymer ?
#
loop_
_entity_poly.entity_id
_entity_poly.type
_entity_poly.pdbx_seq_one_letter_code
_entity_poly.pdbx_strand_id
1 'polypeptide(L)'
;MTTTTGTPTNFSDDATSSSPSSPDLLPLASSSQQPYVSELLSFTLDRLHKEPELLRVDAERIRRQMQEVAVNNYRAFISAADALVQIRNEVSDIDKHLETMIAEVPKLTSGCSEFIDSAENILEKRKMNQTLLANHSTLLDLLEIPQLMDTCVRNGNYDEALDLEAYVSKLSTMHPKLPVIQALAAEVRQTTQSLLSQLLQKLRSNIQLPECLRIIGYLRRIGVYSEYEMRLQFLRCRESWLSGILDDLDQRNAYEYLKGMVNCHRMHLFDVVNQYRAIFADDTSGSEENYDGGLLFSWAMHQIASHLKTLKIMLPKITEGGSLSNILDQCMYCAMGLGWVGLDFRGLLPPLFEEAVLNLFSKNMSTAVENFQVVLDSHRWVPLPAVGFSTSSFGEENQEDVTPPPNLMEHPPLAVFVNGVSAAMNELRPCAPISLKHILAQELVKGLRTVSDSLLRYNTTRVLRENESVLFLSLCRAFVEVAYPHCSTSFGRCYPGGSSLITDGENLFEGITRLLTTHSSRQLPKKVQNTETSETKNVSENGNSSTVANGAVEDAKETDNSSNVVEEDNVNTKLQYQEEKTEE
;
A
#
# COMPACT_ATOMS: atom_id res chain seq x y z
N MET A 1 44.84 40.43 -40.10
CA MET A 1 46.32 40.46 -40.16
C MET A 1 46.73 39.74 -41.44
N THR A 2 47.58 40.25 -42.32
CA THR A 2 48.34 41.52 -42.33
C THR A 2 47.95 42.37 -43.56
N THR A 3 48.02 43.69 -43.42
CA THR A 3 47.70 44.67 -44.48
C THR A 3 48.98 45.32 -45.01
N THR A 4 49.24 45.23 -46.31
CA THR A 4 50.36 45.90 -46.97
C THR A 4 49.84 47.02 -47.85
N THR A 5 49.73 48.23 -47.30
CA THR A 5 49.30 49.44 -48.02
C THR A 5 50.43 50.01 -48.88
N GLY A 6 50.13 50.45 -50.09
CA GLY A 6 51.05 51.19 -50.95
C GLY A 6 50.33 52.23 -51.82
N THR A 7 51.13 53.07 -52.49
CA THR A 7 50.73 54.24 -53.32
C THR A 7 50.19 55.45 -52.54
N PRO A 8 50.24 56.68 -53.11
CA PRO A 8 51.20 57.21 -54.09
C PRO A 8 51.88 58.53 -53.64
N THR A 9 52.89 58.97 -54.39
CA THR A 9 53.47 60.33 -54.29
C THR A 9 52.72 61.32 -55.18
N ASN A 10 52.32 62.47 -54.64
CA ASN A 10 51.78 63.58 -55.42
C ASN A 10 52.84 64.22 -56.34
N PHE A 11 52.40 64.67 -57.52
CA PHE A 11 52.97 65.81 -58.23
C PHE A 11 51.83 66.56 -58.94
N SER A 12 51.84 67.89 -58.86
CA SER A 12 50.88 68.77 -59.52
C SER A 12 51.54 70.10 -59.88
N ASP A 13 51.32 70.50 -61.12
CA ASP A 13 51.08 71.85 -61.63
C ASP A 13 52.12 72.98 -61.43
N ASP A 14 52.75 73.28 -62.58
CA ASP A 14 52.68 74.57 -63.29
C ASP A 14 53.56 75.77 -62.85
N ALA A 15 54.23 76.33 -63.86
CA ALA A 15 54.84 77.66 -63.88
C ALA A 15 55.24 78.02 -65.32
N THR A 16 54.47 78.89 -65.97
CA THR A 16 54.86 79.49 -67.26
C THR A 16 55.94 80.56 -67.09
N SER A 17 56.93 80.61 -67.99
CA SER A 17 57.84 81.77 -68.11
C SER A 17 58.30 81.99 -69.56
N SER A 18 58.43 83.27 -69.92
CA SER A 18 58.65 83.75 -71.28
C SER A 18 60.12 83.82 -71.69
N SER A 19 60.39 83.64 -72.99
CA SER A 19 61.69 83.91 -73.60
C SER A 19 62.02 85.42 -73.67
N PRO A 20 63.30 85.81 -73.54
CA PRO A 20 63.81 87.09 -74.00
C PRO A 20 64.19 87.05 -75.49
N SER A 21 64.14 88.20 -76.17
CA SER A 21 64.24 88.34 -77.63
C SER A 21 65.64 88.68 -78.15
N SER A 22 65.96 88.19 -79.35
CA SER A 22 67.02 88.75 -80.21
C SER A 22 66.68 90.17 -80.70
N PRO A 23 67.69 91.03 -80.97
CA PRO A 23 67.46 92.41 -81.38
C PRO A 23 67.01 92.59 -82.84
N ASP A 24 66.37 93.73 -83.09
CA ASP A 24 66.19 94.45 -84.37
C ASP A 24 65.70 93.67 -85.60
N LEU A 25 64.37 93.53 -85.71
CA LEU A 25 63.67 93.20 -86.95
C LEU A 25 63.15 94.46 -87.65
N LEU A 26 63.34 94.56 -88.97
CA LEU A 26 62.80 95.68 -89.77
C LEU A 26 61.26 95.59 -89.90
N PRO A 27 60.51 96.71 -89.92
CA PRO A 27 59.06 96.70 -89.60
C PRO A 27 58.09 96.18 -90.68
N LEU A 28 58.54 95.39 -91.66
CA LEU A 28 57.76 95.04 -92.87
C LEU A 28 57.58 93.54 -93.15
N ALA A 29 57.97 92.61 -92.26
CA ALA A 29 57.79 91.18 -92.48
C ALA A 29 57.52 90.36 -91.20
N SER A 30 56.68 89.33 -91.31
CA SER A 30 56.45 88.36 -90.22
C SER A 30 57.67 87.45 -90.01
N SER A 31 57.78 86.80 -88.84
CA SER A 31 59.00 86.09 -88.41
C SER A 31 59.46 84.97 -89.37
N SER A 32 58.54 84.31 -90.08
CA SER A 32 58.86 83.30 -91.09
C SER A 32 59.29 83.87 -92.44
N GLN A 33 59.07 85.17 -92.69
CA GLN A 33 59.38 85.87 -93.94
C GLN A 33 60.67 86.70 -93.85
N GLN A 34 61.13 87.02 -92.64
CA GLN A 34 62.39 87.72 -92.35
C GLN A 34 63.60 87.24 -93.17
N PRO A 35 63.93 85.93 -93.27
CA PRO A 35 65.10 85.49 -94.04
C PRO A 35 65.00 85.86 -95.52
N TYR A 36 63.84 85.67 -96.16
CA TYR A 36 63.65 85.99 -97.58
C TYR A 36 63.74 87.51 -97.86
N VAL A 37 63.23 88.35 -96.95
CA VAL A 37 63.38 89.81 -97.06
C VAL A 37 64.83 90.25 -96.86
N SER A 38 65.60 89.58 -96.01
CA SER A 38 67.04 89.82 -95.88
C SER A 38 67.82 89.43 -97.14
N GLU A 39 67.37 88.38 -97.84
CA GLU A 39 67.96 87.93 -99.11
C GLU A 39 67.68 88.95 -100.23
N LEU A 40 66.44 89.44 -100.34
CA LEU A 40 66.05 90.49 -101.31
C LEU A 40 66.94 91.75 -101.24
N LEU A 41 67.28 92.19 -100.01
CA LEU A 41 68.14 93.35 -99.78
C LEU A 41 69.60 93.14 -100.18
N SER A 42 70.02 91.90 -100.44
CA SER A 42 71.37 91.56 -100.93
C SER A 42 71.51 91.57 -102.45
N PHE A 43 70.39 91.66 -103.19
CA PHE A 43 70.39 91.47 -104.65
C PHE A 43 70.69 92.75 -105.42
N THR A 44 71.43 92.61 -106.53
CA THR A 44 71.68 93.69 -107.48
C THR A 44 70.41 94.06 -108.26
N LEU A 45 70.32 95.31 -108.68
CA LEU A 45 69.09 95.90 -109.24
C LEU A 45 68.50 95.11 -110.43
N ASP A 46 69.33 94.58 -111.31
CA ASP A 46 68.91 93.76 -112.47
C ASP A 46 68.40 92.36 -112.09
N ARG A 47 68.78 91.83 -110.92
CA ARG A 47 68.22 90.59 -110.36
C ARG A 47 66.88 90.87 -109.67
N LEU A 48 66.83 91.94 -108.87
CA LEU A 48 65.60 92.38 -108.19
C LEU A 48 64.47 92.72 -109.17
N HIS A 49 64.80 93.19 -110.39
CA HIS A 49 63.81 93.45 -111.45
C HIS A 49 63.23 92.17 -112.10
N LYS A 50 63.82 91.00 -111.85
CA LYS A 50 63.40 89.68 -112.39
C LYS A 50 62.77 88.79 -111.31
N GLU A 51 63.07 89.05 -110.04
CA GLU A 51 62.54 88.34 -108.87
C GLU A 51 60.99 88.21 -108.84
N PRO A 52 60.18 89.24 -109.18
CA PRO A 52 58.72 89.11 -109.14
C PRO A 52 58.17 88.07 -110.11
N GLU A 53 58.83 87.90 -111.27
CA GLU A 53 58.42 86.95 -112.30
C GLU A 53 58.93 85.53 -111.96
N LEU A 54 60.08 85.41 -111.30
CA LEU A 54 60.52 84.15 -110.68
C LEU A 54 59.50 83.69 -109.62
N LEU A 55 59.11 84.57 -108.71
CA LEU A 55 58.09 84.31 -107.69
C LEU A 55 56.74 83.93 -108.31
N ARG A 56 56.32 84.58 -109.40
CA ARG A 56 55.08 84.22 -110.10
C ARG A 56 55.16 82.81 -110.68
N VAL A 57 56.28 82.46 -111.31
CA VAL A 57 56.53 81.12 -111.87
C VAL A 57 56.55 80.05 -110.78
N ASP A 58 57.25 80.26 -109.66
CA ASP A 58 57.28 79.29 -108.56
C ASP A 58 55.95 79.23 -107.78
N ALA A 59 55.20 80.33 -107.66
CA ALA A 59 53.85 80.29 -107.10
C ALA A 59 52.87 79.52 -108.00
N GLU A 60 52.94 79.70 -109.33
CA GLU A 60 52.15 78.90 -110.28
C GLU A 60 52.57 77.44 -110.31
N ARG A 61 53.85 77.13 -110.12
CA ARG A 61 54.41 75.78 -109.95
C ARG A 61 53.92 75.14 -108.67
N ILE A 62 54.01 75.80 -107.51
CA ILE A 62 53.52 75.28 -106.22
C ILE A 62 52.00 75.10 -106.28
N ARG A 63 51.25 76.04 -106.86
CA ARG A 63 49.81 75.89 -107.07
C ARG A 63 49.48 74.70 -107.98
N ARG A 64 50.25 74.47 -109.05
CA ARG A 64 50.14 73.27 -109.89
C ARG A 64 50.46 72.00 -109.11
N GLN A 65 51.57 71.95 -108.37
CA GLN A 65 51.95 70.80 -107.55
C GLN A 65 50.93 70.50 -106.46
N MET A 66 50.34 71.50 -105.81
CA MET A 66 49.28 71.30 -104.82
C MET A 66 47.98 70.82 -105.46
N GLN A 67 47.61 71.34 -106.65
CA GLN A 67 46.47 70.83 -107.42
C GLN A 67 46.73 69.41 -107.94
N GLU A 68 47.94 69.09 -108.36
CA GLU A 68 48.37 67.77 -108.82
C GLU A 68 48.41 66.76 -107.67
N VAL A 69 48.95 67.11 -106.51
CA VAL A 69 48.90 66.28 -105.30
C VAL A 69 47.45 66.08 -104.84
N ALA A 70 46.61 67.12 -104.88
CA ALA A 70 45.19 67.00 -104.56
C ALA A 70 44.42 66.13 -105.56
N VAL A 71 44.65 66.27 -106.87
CA VAL A 71 43.95 65.48 -107.92
C VAL A 71 44.49 64.05 -108.03
N ASN A 72 45.78 63.81 -107.74
CA ASN A 72 46.33 62.46 -107.70
C ASN A 72 45.94 61.72 -106.41
N ASN A 73 45.72 62.43 -105.29
CA ASN A 73 45.49 61.83 -103.97
C ASN A 73 44.13 62.18 -103.33
N TYR A 74 43.15 62.77 -104.04
CA TYR A 74 41.84 63.10 -103.45
C TYR A 74 41.16 61.89 -102.80
N ARG A 75 41.36 60.69 -103.35
CA ARG A 75 40.88 59.43 -102.75
C ARG A 75 41.51 59.16 -101.39
N ALA A 76 42.80 59.42 -101.20
CA ALA A 76 43.45 59.27 -99.91
C ALA A 76 42.92 60.31 -98.89
N PHE A 77 42.66 61.55 -99.31
CA PHE A 77 42.04 62.56 -98.44
C PHE A 77 40.59 62.24 -98.07
N ILE A 78 39.79 61.74 -99.02
CA ILE A 78 38.42 61.29 -98.76
C ILE A 78 38.44 60.07 -97.83
N SER A 79 39.22 59.03 -98.13
CA SER A 79 39.32 57.85 -97.25
C SER A 79 39.89 58.19 -95.86
N ALA A 80 40.74 59.20 -95.73
CA ALA A 80 41.17 59.69 -94.41
C ALA A 80 40.05 60.43 -93.67
N ALA A 81 39.22 61.23 -94.36
CA ALA A 81 38.05 61.88 -93.77
C ALA A 81 36.97 60.86 -93.37
N ASP A 82 36.67 59.89 -94.24
CA ASP A 82 35.75 58.79 -93.97
C ASP A 82 36.23 57.94 -92.78
N ALA A 83 37.52 57.61 -92.72
CA ALA A 83 38.12 56.90 -91.59
C ALA A 83 38.05 57.72 -90.28
N LEU A 84 38.25 59.04 -90.32
CA LEU A 84 38.09 59.92 -89.16
C LEU A 84 36.63 59.98 -88.68
N VAL A 85 35.65 59.98 -89.60
CA VAL A 85 34.22 59.89 -89.26
C VAL A 85 33.89 58.53 -88.68
N GLN A 86 34.41 57.44 -89.26
CA GLN A 86 34.22 56.09 -88.71
C GLN A 86 34.82 55.99 -87.30
N ILE A 87 36.08 56.38 -87.10
CA ILE A 87 36.75 56.39 -85.79
C ILE A 87 35.95 57.21 -84.77
N ARG A 88 35.40 58.36 -85.15
CA ARG A 88 34.56 59.17 -84.26
C ARG A 88 33.26 58.46 -83.85
N ASN A 89 32.64 57.71 -84.77
CA ASN A 89 31.44 56.92 -84.47
C ASN A 89 31.77 55.73 -83.58
N GLU A 90 32.81 54.95 -83.91
CA GLU A 90 33.32 53.82 -83.11
C GLU A 90 33.68 54.28 -81.68
N VAL A 91 34.34 55.43 -81.52
CA VAL A 91 34.63 56.02 -80.19
C VAL A 91 33.34 56.41 -79.45
N SER A 92 32.34 56.97 -80.13
CA SER A 92 31.04 57.27 -79.51
C SER A 92 30.26 56.01 -79.13
N ASP A 93 30.44 54.90 -79.84
CA ASP A 93 29.82 53.63 -79.49
C ASP A 93 30.59 52.91 -78.37
N ILE A 94 31.92 53.00 -78.33
CA ILE A 94 32.75 52.57 -77.18
C ILE A 94 32.32 53.30 -75.90
N ASP A 95 32.07 54.61 -75.98
CA ASP A 95 31.61 55.44 -74.85
C ASP A 95 30.27 54.93 -74.27
N LYS A 96 29.28 54.65 -75.14
CA LYS A 96 27.98 54.06 -74.73
C LYS A 96 28.13 52.66 -74.12
N HIS A 97 29.02 51.83 -74.67
CA HIS A 97 29.31 50.51 -74.09
C HIS A 97 30.00 50.63 -72.73
N LEU A 98 30.85 51.64 -72.54
CA LEU A 98 31.51 51.93 -71.28
C LEU A 98 30.51 52.44 -70.22
N GLU A 99 29.62 53.38 -70.56
CA GLU A 99 28.51 53.80 -69.69
C GLU A 99 27.62 52.61 -69.29
N THR A 100 27.28 51.76 -70.26
CA THR A 100 26.49 50.54 -70.00
C THR A 100 27.22 49.58 -69.05
N MET A 101 28.53 49.38 -69.25
CA MET A 101 29.35 48.56 -68.35
C MET A 101 29.43 49.16 -66.94
N ILE A 102 29.58 50.47 -66.81
CA ILE A 102 29.59 51.21 -65.54
C ILE A 102 28.21 51.10 -64.83
N ALA A 103 27.12 51.00 -65.57
CA ALA A 103 25.77 50.81 -65.03
C ALA A 103 25.46 49.36 -64.59
N GLU A 104 26.01 48.35 -65.27
CA GLU A 104 25.75 46.93 -64.96
C GLU A 104 26.74 46.33 -63.94
N VAL A 105 28.01 46.76 -63.91
CA VAL A 105 29.01 46.24 -62.95
C VAL A 105 28.58 46.39 -61.48
N PRO A 106 27.96 47.49 -61.02
CA PRO A 106 27.44 47.60 -59.66
C PRO A 106 26.31 46.60 -59.37
N LYS A 107 25.43 46.32 -60.35
CA LYS A 107 24.33 45.36 -60.20
C LYS A 107 24.83 43.91 -60.15
N LEU A 108 25.84 43.60 -60.96
CA LEU A 108 26.55 42.33 -60.88
C LEU A 108 27.25 42.18 -59.53
N THR A 109 27.86 43.25 -59.02
CA THR A 109 28.53 43.26 -57.71
C THR A 109 27.52 43.04 -56.57
N SER A 110 26.37 43.72 -56.58
CA SER A 110 25.33 43.52 -55.56
C SER A 110 24.71 42.12 -55.62
N GLY A 111 24.43 41.61 -56.84
CA GLY A 111 23.96 40.25 -57.05
C GLY A 111 25.00 39.20 -56.61
N CYS A 112 26.29 39.47 -56.76
CA CYS A 112 27.35 38.63 -56.23
C CYS A 112 27.42 38.65 -54.69
N SER A 113 27.24 39.80 -54.03
CA SER A 113 27.15 39.84 -52.56
C SER A 113 25.90 39.14 -52.04
N GLU A 114 24.72 39.38 -52.62
CA GLU A 114 23.47 38.69 -52.24
C GLU A 114 23.58 37.16 -52.46
N PHE A 115 24.27 36.74 -53.51
CA PHE A 115 24.58 35.33 -53.75
C PHE A 115 25.56 34.75 -52.72
N ILE A 116 26.60 35.49 -52.31
CA ILE A 116 27.55 35.06 -51.27
C ILE A 116 26.83 34.93 -49.92
N ASP A 117 26.09 35.95 -49.49
CA ASP A 117 25.32 35.93 -48.23
C ASP A 117 24.31 34.77 -48.21
N SER A 118 23.65 34.53 -49.34
CA SER A 118 22.73 33.39 -49.53
C SER A 118 23.45 32.05 -49.52
N ALA A 119 24.62 31.95 -50.16
CA ALA A 119 25.43 30.74 -50.23
C ALA A 119 26.02 30.38 -48.85
N GLU A 120 26.50 31.35 -48.07
CA GLU A 120 26.94 31.14 -46.70
C GLU A 120 25.79 30.65 -45.82
N ASN A 121 24.61 31.28 -45.88
CA ASN A 121 23.40 30.83 -45.20
C ASN A 121 23.00 29.38 -45.57
N ILE A 122 23.16 28.99 -46.84
CA ILE A 122 22.89 27.62 -47.31
C ILE A 122 23.98 26.65 -46.84
N LEU A 123 25.25 27.06 -46.84
CA LEU A 123 26.38 26.26 -46.37
C LEU A 123 26.32 26.02 -44.86
N GLU A 124 25.95 27.00 -44.05
CA GLU A 124 25.72 26.83 -42.62
C GLU A 124 24.58 25.85 -42.34
N LYS A 125 23.42 26.02 -42.99
CA LYS A 125 22.28 25.09 -42.86
C LYS A 125 22.64 23.68 -43.32
N ARG A 126 23.40 23.54 -44.41
CA ARG A 126 23.88 22.25 -44.92
C ARG A 126 24.88 21.60 -43.95
N LYS A 127 25.82 22.37 -43.40
CA LYS A 127 26.79 21.93 -42.39
C LYS A 127 26.08 21.46 -41.12
N MET A 128 25.11 22.23 -40.61
CA MET A 128 24.29 21.85 -39.46
C MET A 128 23.49 20.57 -39.72
N ASN A 129 22.85 20.44 -40.88
CA ASN A 129 22.14 19.22 -41.27
C ASN A 129 23.08 18.01 -41.43
N GLN A 130 24.31 18.22 -41.92
CA GLN A 130 25.31 17.16 -42.05
C GLN A 130 25.85 16.72 -40.67
N THR A 131 26.03 17.63 -39.72
CA THR A 131 26.34 17.30 -38.32
C THR A 131 25.18 16.57 -37.63
N LEU A 132 23.93 17.00 -37.87
CA LEU A 132 22.74 16.30 -37.37
C LEU A 132 22.65 14.87 -37.93
N LEU A 133 22.88 14.69 -39.24
CA LEU A 133 22.90 13.37 -39.89
C LEU A 133 24.06 12.49 -39.40
N ALA A 134 25.24 13.06 -39.13
CA ALA A 134 26.37 12.32 -38.56
C ALA A 134 26.08 11.79 -37.14
N ASN A 135 25.32 12.55 -36.35
CA ASN A 135 24.98 12.22 -34.96
C ASN A 135 23.56 11.65 -34.80
N HIS A 136 22.84 11.30 -35.88
CA HIS A 136 21.41 10.99 -35.80
C HIS A 136 21.12 9.74 -34.95
N SER A 137 22.01 8.75 -34.95
CA SER A 137 21.86 7.53 -34.16
C SER A 137 21.94 7.83 -32.66
N THR A 138 22.97 8.55 -32.20
CA THR A 138 23.12 8.89 -30.77
C THR A 138 22.02 9.82 -30.27
N LEU A 139 21.38 10.57 -31.17
CA LEU A 139 20.20 11.40 -30.88
C LEU A 139 18.91 10.56 -30.82
N LEU A 140 18.81 9.49 -31.62
CA LEU A 140 17.73 8.49 -31.53
C LEU A 140 17.87 7.65 -30.24
N ASP A 141 19.05 7.11 -29.96
CA ASP A 141 19.37 6.35 -28.74
C ASP A 141 18.94 7.12 -27.48
N LEU A 142 19.19 8.44 -27.46
CA LEU A 142 18.81 9.35 -26.38
C LEU A 142 17.29 9.54 -26.25
N LEU A 143 16.55 9.53 -27.36
CA LEU A 143 15.09 9.67 -27.40
C LEU A 143 14.36 8.34 -27.12
N GLU A 144 15.03 7.20 -27.30
CA GLU A 144 14.47 5.87 -26.99
C GLU A 144 14.58 5.51 -25.49
N ILE A 145 15.37 6.25 -24.68
CA ILE A 145 15.54 6.01 -23.24
C ILE A 145 14.22 5.80 -22.47
N PRO A 146 13.14 6.59 -22.66
CA PRO A 146 11.90 6.38 -21.90
C PRO A 146 11.21 5.05 -22.24
N GLN A 147 11.33 4.59 -23.49
CA GLN A 147 10.76 3.32 -23.97
C GLN A 147 11.60 2.12 -23.48
N LEU A 148 12.92 2.28 -23.45
CA LEU A 148 13.84 1.34 -22.84
C LEU A 148 13.57 1.22 -21.33
N MET A 149 13.41 2.35 -20.64
CA MET A 149 13.12 2.40 -19.20
C MET A 149 11.78 1.77 -18.86
N ASP A 150 10.71 2.05 -19.60
CA ASP A 150 9.41 1.37 -19.42
C ASP A 150 9.54 -0.15 -19.62
N THR A 151 10.34 -0.58 -20.61
CA THR A 151 10.61 -2.00 -20.85
C THR A 151 11.41 -2.64 -19.71
N CYS A 152 12.43 -1.96 -19.17
CA CYS A 152 13.16 -2.41 -17.97
C CYS A 152 12.24 -2.54 -16.76
N VAL A 153 11.39 -1.54 -16.49
CA VAL A 153 10.41 -1.55 -15.39
C VAL A 153 9.42 -2.70 -15.54
N ARG A 154 8.85 -2.89 -16.76
CA ARG A 154 7.93 -4.00 -17.06
C ARG A 154 8.57 -5.37 -16.90
N ASN A 155 9.86 -5.50 -17.21
CA ASN A 155 10.60 -6.76 -17.07
C ASN A 155 11.07 -7.04 -15.61
N GLY A 156 11.03 -6.03 -14.73
CA GLY A 156 11.52 -6.13 -13.34
C GLY A 156 13.00 -5.79 -13.15
N ASN A 157 13.67 -5.33 -14.21
CA ASN A 157 15.06 -4.84 -14.24
C ASN A 157 15.12 -3.41 -13.69
N TYR A 158 14.98 -3.29 -12.38
CA TYR A 158 14.84 -2.01 -11.69
C TYR A 158 16.17 -1.26 -11.52
N ASP A 159 17.31 -1.96 -11.44
CA ASP A 159 18.62 -1.31 -11.32
C ASP A 159 18.98 -0.52 -12.59
N GLU A 160 18.80 -1.14 -13.75
CA GLU A 160 19.06 -0.52 -15.06
C GLU A 160 18.09 0.64 -15.33
N ALA A 161 16.82 0.51 -14.92
CA ALA A 161 15.85 1.62 -14.99
C ALA A 161 16.29 2.82 -14.13
N LEU A 162 16.90 2.59 -12.97
CA LEU A 162 17.42 3.65 -12.10
C LEU A 162 18.77 4.22 -12.56
N ASP A 163 19.57 3.46 -13.30
CA ASP A 163 20.75 3.98 -13.99
C ASP A 163 20.36 4.92 -15.15
N LEU A 164 19.30 4.58 -15.90
CA LEU A 164 18.73 5.44 -16.95
C LEU A 164 18.11 6.74 -16.38
N GLU A 165 17.41 6.65 -15.25
CA GLU A 165 16.91 7.84 -14.54
C GLU A 165 18.07 8.77 -14.15
N ALA A 166 19.07 8.24 -13.45
CA ALA A 166 20.21 9.02 -12.99
C ALA A 166 21.00 9.65 -14.15
N TYR A 167 21.11 8.95 -15.29
CA TYR A 167 21.71 9.48 -16.51
C TYR A 167 20.91 10.66 -17.08
N VAL A 168 19.59 10.56 -17.22
CA VAL A 168 18.74 11.63 -17.78
C VAL A 168 18.63 12.82 -16.83
N SER A 169 18.55 12.60 -15.51
CA SER A 169 18.58 13.67 -14.51
C SER A 169 19.94 14.41 -14.49
N LYS A 170 21.05 13.69 -14.68
CA LYS A 170 22.37 14.30 -14.91
C LYS A 170 22.44 15.08 -16.22
N LEU A 171 21.86 14.56 -17.31
CA LEU A 171 21.82 15.26 -18.60
C LEU A 171 20.98 16.55 -18.53
N SER A 172 19.85 16.51 -17.84
CA SER A 172 18.95 17.65 -17.63
C SER A 172 19.60 18.76 -16.79
N THR A 173 20.42 18.42 -15.80
CA THR A 173 21.18 19.41 -15.00
C THR A 173 22.37 19.98 -15.76
N MET A 174 23.00 19.23 -16.67
CA MET A 174 24.06 19.71 -17.56
C MET A 174 23.55 20.62 -18.69
N HIS A 175 22.34 20.37 -19.22
CA HIS A 175 21.79 21.10 -20.37
C HIS A 175 20.39 21.70 -20.14
N PRO A 176 20.18 22.52 -19.09
CA PRO A 176 18.86 23.01 -18.68
C PRO A 176 18.17 23.94 -19.69
N LYS A 177 18.87 24.39 -20.74
CA LYS A 177 18.32 25.27 -21.79
C LYS A 177 17.66 24.54 -22.97
N LEU A 178 17.78 23.20 -23.06
CA LEU A 178 17.28 22.43 -24.20
C LEU A 178 15.90 21.82 -23.88
N PRO A 179 14.80 22.25 -24.56
CA PRO A 179 13.44 21.81 -24.21
C PRO A 179 13.21 20.32 -24.45
N VAL A 180 13.90 19.72 -25.43
CA VAL A 180 13.86 18.27 -25.69
C VAL A 180 14.36 17.47 -24.49
N ILE A 181 15.43 17.93 -23.81
CA ILE A 181 15.98 17.26 -22.63
C ILE A 181 15.08 17.49 -21.41
N GLN A 182 14.42 18.64 -21.30
CA GLN A 182 13.39 18.87 -20.26
C GLN A 182 12.17 17.95 -20.44
N ALA A 183 11.73 17.71 -21.69
CA ALA A 183 10.64 16.79 -22.01
C ALA A 183 11.05 15.33 -21.71
N LEU A 184 12.22 14.90 -22.17
CA LEU A 184 12.81 13.58 -21.88
C LEU A 184 12.85 13.32 -20.35
N ALA A 185 13.31 14.31 -19.57
CA ALA A 185 13.33 14.22 -18.12
C ALA A 185 11.94 14.25 -17.47
N ALA A 186 10.91 14.78 -18.14
CA ALA A 186 9.53 14.70 -17.66
C ALA A 186 8.92 13.31 -17.89
N GLU A 187 9.14 12.72 -19.07
CA GLU A 187 8.73 11.35 -19.38
C GLU A 187 9.41 10.32 -18.46
N VAL A 188 10.74 10.43 -18.27
CA VAL A 188 11.49 9.59 -17.33
C VAL A 188 10.98 9.71 -15.88
N ARG A 189 10.61 10.92 -15.42
CA ARG A 189 9.97 11.10 -14.10
C ARG A 189 8.59 10.42 -14.02
N GLN A 190 7.81 10.42 -15.10
CA GLN A 190 6.53 9.70 -15.15
C GLN A 190 6.73 8.18 -15.06
N THR A 191 7.72 7.63 -15.78
CA THR A 191 8.10 6.21 -15.67
C THR A 191 8.61 5.88 -14.26
N THR A 192 9.37 6.78 -13.62
CA THR A 192 9.81 6.64 -12.23
C THR A 192 8.64 6.61 -11.24
N GLN A 193 7.58 7.41 -11.46
CA GLN A 193 6.36 7.37 -10.65
C GLN A 193 5.56 6.06 -10.84
N SER A 194 5.56 5.49 -12.06
CA SER A 194 5.02 4.15 -12.32
C SER A 194 5.80 3.07 -11.56
N LEU A 195 7.14 3.09 -11.65
CA LEU A 195 8.04 2.20 -10.91
C LEU A 195 7.81 2.30 -9.40
N LEU A 196 7.79 3.51 -8.84
CA LEU A 196 7.50 3.77 -7.42
C LEU A 196 6.16 3.14 -6.99
N SER A 197 5.12 3.31 -7.80
CA SER A 197 3.79 2.73 -7.54
C SER A 197 3.82 1.20 -7.53
N GLN A 198 4.57 0.58 -8.46
CA GLN A 198 4.74 -0.88 -8.52
C GLN A 198 5.56 -1.43 -7.33
N LEU A 199 6.62 -0.72 -6.91
CA LEU A 199 7.44 -1.09 -5.74
C LEU A 199 6.61 -1.01 -4.45
N LEU A 200 5.82 0.05 -4.26
CA LEU A 200 4.89 0.18 -3.14
C LEU A 200 3.81 -0.91 -3.16
N GLN A 201 3.30 -1.28 -4.34
CA GLN A 201 2.34 -2.39 -4.46
C GLN A 201 2.97 -3.76 -4.14
N LYS A 202 4.26 -3.98 -4.42
CA LYS A 202 5.01 -5.16 -3.95
C LYS A 202 5.24 -5.16 -2.44
N LEU A 203 5.46 -4.00 -1.80
CA LEU A 203 5.50 -3.90 -0.33
C LEU A 203 4.13 -4.21 0.33
N ARG A 204 3.02 -4.13 -0.43
CA ARG A 204 1.66 -4.49 -0.01
C ARG A 204 1.29 -5.96 -0.24
N SER A 205 2.23 -6.82 -0.63
CA SER A 205 2.01 -8.27 -0.72
C SER A 205 2.91 -9.06 0.23
N ASN A 206 2.64 -10.36 0.35
CA ASN A 206 3.50 -11.25 1.13
C ASN A 206 4.86 -11.41 0.43
N ILE A 207 5.90 -10.80 1.01
CA ILE A 207 7.27 -10.84 0.51
C ILE A 207 8.25 -11.07 1.66
N GLN A 208 9.33 -11.80 1.38
CA GLN A 208 10.38 -12.14 2.34
C GLN A 208 11.37 -10.98 2.56
N LEU A 209 12.12 -11.04 3.66
CA LEU A 209 13.10 -10.01 4.04
C LEU A 209 14.12 -9.64 2.94
N PRO A 210 14.71 -10.56 2.16
CA PRO A 210 15.67 -10.18 1.11
C PRO A 210 15.05 -9.29 0.02
N GLU A 211 13.81 -9.57 -0.38
CA GLU A 211 13.09 -8.74 -1.37
C GLU A 211 12.62 -7.41 -0.74
N CYS A 212 12.29 -7.39 0.55
CA CYS A 212 12.03 -6.13 1.27
C CYS A 212 13.26 -5.20 1.26
N LEU A 213 14.44 -5.75 1.59
CA LEU A 213 15.72 -5.03 1.57
C LEU A 213 16.03 -4.50 0.16
N ARG A 214 15.82 -5.33 -0.88
CA ARG A 214 16.03 -4.92 -2.27
C ARG A 214 15.09 -3.79 -2.70
N ILE A 215 13.79 -3.90 -2.41
CA ILE A 215 12.80 -2.86 -2.73
C ILE A 215 13.10 -1.56 -1.96
N ILE A 216 13.45 -1.64 -0.68
CA ILE A 216 13.85 -0.45 0.10
C ILE A 216 15.17 0.15 -0.43
N GLY A 217 16.10 -0.67 -0.92
CA GLY A 217 17.29 -0.21 -1.64
C GLY A 217 16.95 0.62 -2.89
N TYR A 218 15.95 0.19 -3.67
CA TYR A 218 15.44 0.97 -4.80
C TYR A 218 14.75 2.27 -4.37
N LEU A 219 13.97 2.25 -3.29
CA LEU A 219 13.36 3.46 -2.72
C LEU A 219 14.40 4.44 -2.17
N ARG A 220 15.50 3.94 -1.58
CA ARG A 220 16.70 4.73 -1.21
C ARG A 220 17.40 5.32 -2.46
N ARG A 221 17.57 4.56 -3.55
CA ARG A 221 18.12 5.08 -4.83
C ARG A 221 17.24 6.16 -5.48
N ILE A 222 15.91 6.02 -5.40
CA ILE A 222 14.94 6.96 -6.00
C ILE A 222 14.94 8.33 -5.29
N GLY A 223 15.33 8.40 -4.00
CA GLY A 223 15.52 9.67 -3.29
C GLY A 223 14.27 10.53 -3.05
N VAL A 224 13.06 10.02 -3.34
CA VAL A 224 11.78 10.75 -3.21
C VAL A 224 11.28 10.85 -1.76
N TYR A 225 11.77 9.98 -0.86
CA TYR A 225 11.39 9.97 0.55
C TYR A 225 12.60 10.22 1.45
N SER A 226 12.43 11.02 2.50
CA SER A 226 13.33 11.00 3.65
C SER A 226 13.31 9.64 4.36
N GLU A 227 14.33 9.36 5.17
CA GLU A 227 14.45 8.10 5.93
C GLU A 227 13.23 7.84 6.85
N TYR A 228 12.72 8.89 7.49
CA TYR A 228 11.50 8.85 8.31
C TYR A 228 10.23 8.59 7.49
N GLU A 229 10.08 9.24 6.33
CA GLU A 229 8.95 8.96 5.42
C GLU A 229 9.02 7.54 4.87
N MET A 230 10.21 7.03 4.59
CA MET A 230 10.41 5.66 4.10
C MET A 230 10.05 4.61 5.15
N ARG A 231 10.47 4.82 6.41
CA ARG A 231 10.01 4.05 7.59
C ARG A 231 8.48 4.04 7.67
N LEU A 232 7.85 5.21 7.58
CA LEU A 232 6.40 5.37 7.62
C LEU A 232 5.67 4.70 6.44
N GLN A 233 6.19 4.81 5.21
CA GLN A 233 5.59 4.20 4.02
C GLN A 233 5.73 2.67 4.03
N PHE A 234 6.84 2.12 4.55
CA PHE A 234 6.98 0.69 4.78
C PHE A 234 5.89 0.18 5.74
N LEU A 235 5.74 0.81 6.92
CA LEU A 235 4.73 0.42 7.91
C LEU A 235 3.31 0.54 7.35
N ARG A 236 2.99 1.61 6.61
CA ARG A 236 1.70 1.79 5.92
C ARG A 236 1.43 0.72 4.86
N CYS A 237 2.44 0.30 4.10
CA CYS A 237 2.27 -0.77 3.12
C CYS A 237 2.08 -2.14 3.79
N ARG A 238 2.76 -2.40 4.91
CA ARG A 238 2.56 -3.61 5.71
C ARG A 238 1.22 -3.64 6.45
N GLU A 239 0.76 -2.49 6.93
CA GLU A 239 -0.58 -2.31 7.50
C GLU A 239 -1.66 -2.54 6.44
N SER A 240 -1.55 -1.90 5.26
CA SER A 240 -2.49 -2.12 4.14
C SER A 240 -2.54 -3.58 3.66
N TRP A 241 -1.42 -4.31 3.74
CA TRP A 241 -1.36 -5.74 3.45
C TRP A 241 -2.08 -6.57 4.54
N LEU A 242 -1.79 -6.28 5.81
CA LEU A 242 -2.41 -6.95 6.96
C LEU A 242 -3.93 -6.71 6.99
N SER A 243 -4.40 -5.49 6.72
CA SER A 243 -5.82 -5.16 6.60
C SER A 243 -6.49 -5.96 5.49
N GLY A 244 -5.86 -6.10 4.31
CA GLY A 244 -6.39 -6.92 3.22
C GLY A 244 -6.63 -8.38 3.63
N ILE A 245 -5.68 -8.99 4.35
CA ILE A 245 -5.84 -10.36 4.88
C ILE A 245 -7.01 -10.44 5.89
N LEU A 246 -7.28 -9.38 6.65
CA LEU A 246 -8.39 -9.32 7.61
C LEU A 246 -9.75 -9.02 6.96
N ASP A 247 -9.76 -8.32 5.83
CA ASP A 247 -10.96 -8.04 5.02
C ASP A 247 -11.42 -9.29 4.24
N ASP A 248 -10.49 -10.19 3.87
CA ASP A 248 -10.78 -11.49 3.25
C ASP A 248 -11.44 -12.52 4.20
N LEU A 249 -11.49 -12.25 5.52
CA LEU A 249 -12.07 -13.17 6.52
C LEU A 249 -13.61 -13.06 6.60
N ASP A 250 -14.32 -14.19 6.66
CA ASP A 250 -15.79 -14.19 6.77
C ASP A 250 -16.28 -13.66 8.12
N GLN A 251 -16.76 -12.41 8.10
CA GLN A 251 -17.31 -11.71 9.27
C GLN A 251 -18.66 -12.27 9.76
N ARG A 252 -19.30 -13.20 9.03
CA ARG A 252 -20.59 -13.80 9.43
C ARG A 252 -20.47 -14.64 10.71
N ASN A 253 -19.37 -15.37 10.88
CA ASN A 253 -19.09 -16.14 12.08
C ASN A 253 -18.06 -15.42 12.96
N ALA A 254 -18.53 -14.82 14.05
CA ALA A 254 -17.69 -14.05 14.97
C ALA A 254 -16.54 -14.86 15.58
N TYR A 255 -16.71 -16.18 15.78
CA TYR A 255 -15.68 -17.06 16.32
C TYR A 255 -14.57 -17.34 15.29
N GLU A 256 -14.93 -17.78 14.08
CA GLU A 256 -13.94 -18.05 13.03
C GLU A 256 -13.25 -16.75 12.55
N TYR A 257 -13.96 -15.62 12.51
CA TYR A 257 -13.35 -14.31 12.26
C TYR A 257 -12.31 -13.94 13.33
N LEU A 258 -12.65 -14.06 14.62
CA LEU A 258 -11.69 -13.76 15.70
C LEU A 258 -10.49 -14.74 15.70
N LYS A 259 -10.73 -16.03 15.46
CA LYS A 259 -9.69 -17.06 15.33
C LYS A 259 -8.75 -16.77 14.16
N GLY A 260 -9.29 -16.41 13.00
CA GLY A 260 -8.53 -15.96 11.83
C GLY A 260 -7.72 -14.70 12.12
N MET A 261 -8.35 -13.67 12.71
CA MET A 261 -7.71 -12.42 13.11
C MET A 261 -6.54 -12.65 14.08
N VAL A 262 -6.72 -13.48 15.12
CA VAL A 262 -5.67 -13.78 16.11
C VAL A 262 -4.51 -14.51 15.47
N ASN A 263 -4.76 -15.50 14.61
CA ASN A 263 -3.70 -16.22 13.91
C ASN A 263 -2.96 -15.33 12.88
N CYS A 264 -3.68 -14.47 12.16
CA CYS A 264 -3.14 -13.49 11.23
C CYS A 264 -2.14 -12.53 11.93
N HIS A 265 -2.55 -11.93 13.06
CA HIS A 265 -1.65 -11.09 13.87
C HIS A 265 -0.46 -11.90 14.41
N ARG A 266 -0.69 -13.11 14.93
CA ARG A 266 0.37 -13.98 15.47
C ARG A 266 1.45 -14.30 14.44
N MET A 267 1.04 -14.56 13.19
CA MET A 267 1.97 -14.90 12.11
C MET A 267 2.68 -13.67 11.55
N HIS A 268 1.95 -12.59 11.25
CA HIS A 268 2.49 -11.51 10.42
C HIS A 268 3.01 -10.30 11.20
N LEU A 269 2.50 -10.01 12.40
CA LEU A 269 2.96 -8.84 13.18
C LEU A 269 4.41 -9.01 13.66
N PHE A 270 4.79 -10.24 14.03
CA PHE A 270 6.16 -10.61 14.37
C PHE A 270 7.12 -10.39 13.18
N ASP A 271 6.74 -10.91 12.00
CA ASP A 271 7.53 -10.77 10.77
C ASP A 271 7.70 -9.31 10.34
N VAL A 272 6.63 -8.49 10.39
CA VAL A 272 6.70 -7.07 10.01
C VAL A 272 7.64 -6.30 10.93
N VAL A 273 7.62 -6.55 12.25
CA VAL A 273 8.54 -5.88 13.18
C VAL A 273 9.98 -6.34 12.99
N ASN A 274 10.22 -7.64 12.76
CA ASN A 274 11.55 -8.15 12.47
C ASN A 274 12.11 -7.62 11.14
N GLN A 275 11.27 -7.52 10.11
CA GLN A 275 11.64 -6.87 8.85
C GLN A 275 11.99 -5.40 9.06
N TYR A 276 11.17 -4.65 9.81
CA TYR A 276 11.47 -3.25 10.12
C TYR A 276 12.83 -3.09 10.81
N ARG A 277 13.10 -3.90 11.84
CA ARG A 277 14.39 -3.91 12.54
C ARG A 277 15.53 -4.23 11.58
N ALA A 278 15.41 -5.28 10.77
CA ALA A 278 16.44 -5.68 9.81
C ALA A 278 16.67 -4.69 8.64
N ILE A 279 15.73 -3.78 8.37
CA ILE A 279 15.82 -2.79 7.27
C ILE A 279 16.35 -1.42 7.76
N PHE A 280 16.07 -1.07 9.03
CA PHE A 280 16.24 0.28 9.59
C PHE A 280 17.05 0.37 10.90
N ALA A 281 17.53 -0.75 11.47
CA ALA A 281 18.34 -0.75 12.70
C ALA A 281 19.86 -0.84 12.46
N ASP A 282 20.31 -1.16 11.24
CA ASP A 282 21.74 -1.17 10.88
C ASP A 282 22.33 0.25 10.73
N ASP A 283 21.48 1.27 10.65
CA ASP A 283 21.82 2.71 10.59
C ASP A 283 22.36 3.21 11.96
N THR A 284 23.42 2.56 12.44
CA THR A 284 24.04 2.68 13.78
C THR A 284 25.01 3.86 13.93
N SER A 285 24.97 4.82 13.01
CA SER A 285 25.52 6.15 13.25
C SER A 285 24.73 6.83 14.37
N GLY A 286 25.41 7.23 15.45
CA GLY A 286 24.79 7.84 16.64
C GLY A 286 24.29 9.28 16.46
N SER A 287 23.73 9.60 15.30
CA SER A 287 23.05 10.86 14.97
C SER A 287 21.62 10.86 15.56
N GLU A 288 21.21 11.98 16.14
CA GLU A 288 19.86 12.13 16.73
C GLU A 288 18.73 12.01 15.68
N GLU A 289 19.06 12.23 14.40
CA GLU A 289 18.17 12.04 13.24
C GLU A 289 17.79 10.56 13.00
N ASN A 290 18.60 9.61 13.50
CA ASN A 290 18.36 8.17 13.35
C ASN A 290 17.40 7.63 14.43
N TYR A 291 16.96 8.45 15.37
CA TYR A 291 16.00 8.04 16.39
C TYR A 291 14.62 7.83 15.77
N ASP A 292 14.12 6.60 15.81
CA ASP A 292 12.81 6.17 15.27
C ASP A 292 11.60 6.97 15.79
N GLY A 293 11.77 7.83 16.81
CA GLY A 293 10.68 8.54 17.47
C GLY A 293 9.72 7.63 18.24
N GLY A 294 10.05 6.33 18.33
CA GLY A 294 9.10 5.28 18.72
C GLY A 294 8.04 4.99 17.67
N LEU A 295 8.24 5.33 16.38
CA LEU A 295 7.29 5.09 15.29
C LEU A 295 6.89 3.61 15.18
N LEU A 296 7.85 2.69 15.23
CA LEU A 296 7.61 1.25 15.25
C LEU A 296 6.72 0.84 16.45
N PHE A 297 7.02 1.39 17.63
CA PHE A 297 6.28 1.10 18.85
C PHE A 297 4.85 1.69 18.81
N SER A 298 4.70 2.92 18.33
CA SER A 298 3.41 3.59 18.14
C SER A 298 2.53 2.84 17.13
N TRP A 299 3.11 2.37 16.02
CA TRP A 299 2.42 1.54 15.04
C TRP A 299 2.01 0.18 15.62
N ALA A 300 2.92 -0.52 16.32
CA ALA A 300 2.60 -1.81 16.93
C ALA A 300 1.53 -1.69 18.04
N MET A 301 1.59 -0.63 18.85
CA MET A 301 0.56 -0.28 19.83
C MET A 301 -0.77 0.07 19.15
N HIS A 302 -0.77 0.68 17.96
CA HIS A 302 -1.99 0.88 17.18
C HIS A 302 -2.62 -0.44 16.75
N GLN A 303 -1.83 -1.42 16.26
CA GLN A 303 -2.33 -2.75 15.91
C GLN A 303 -2.92 -3.49 17.13
N ILE A 304 -2.24 -3.44 18.29
CA ILE A 304 -2.76 -4.03 19.53
C ILE A 304 -4.06 -3.34 19.98
N ALA A 305 -4.13 -2.01 19.93
CA ALA A 305 -5.35 -1.27 20.27
C ALA A 305 -6.51 -1.59 19.32
N SER A 306 -6.23 -1.76 18.03
CA SER A 306 -7.20 -2.20 17.01
C SER A 306 -7.70 -3.63 17.30
N HIS A 307 -6.78 -4.56 17.56
CA HIS A 307 -7.06 -5.95 17.92
C HIS A 307 -7.96 -6.06 19.17
N LEU A 308 -7.63 -5.36 20.26
CA LEU A 308 -8.41 -5.33 21.49
C LEU A 308 -9.80 -4.67 21.29
N LYS A 309 -9.89 -3.63 20.47
CA LYS A 309 -11.17 -2.99 20.10
C LYS A 309 -12.08 -3.95 19.33
N THR A 310 -11.53 -4.70 18.38
CA THR A 310 -12.28 -5.70 17.60
C THR A 310 -12.72 -6.89 18.47
N LEU A 311 -11.86 -7.36 19.39
CA LEU A 311 -12.26 -8.32 20.43
C LEU A 311 -13.47 -7.81 21.24
N LYS A 312 -13.41 -6.59 21.78
CA LYS A 312 -14.53 -6.03 22.58
C LYS A 312 -15.86 -5.93 21.79
N ILE A 313 -15.80 -5.71 20.48
CA ILE A 313 -17.00 -5.62 19.61
C ILE A 313 -17.56 -7.00 19.22
N MET A 314 -16.70 -8.03 19.12
CA MET A 314 -17.08 -9.35 18.58
C MET A 314 -17.29 -10.42 19.66
N LEU A 315 -16.59 -10.38 20.79
CA LEU A 315 -16.74 -11.34 21.89
C LEU A 315 -18.20 -11.47 22.39
N PRO A 316 -19.00 -10.39 22.58
CA PRO A 316 -20.39 -10.51 23.04
C PRO A 316 -21.35 -11.20 22.05
N LYS A 317 -20.89 -11.54 20.84
CA LYS A 317 -21.66 -12.30 19.84
C LYS A 317 -21.49 -13.82 19.98
N ILE A 318 -20.47 -14.28 20.71
CA ILE A 318 -20.21 -15.71 20.92
C ILE A 318 -21.15 -16.23 22.02
N THR A 319 -21.85 -17.32 21.75
CA THR A 319 -22.84 -17.95 22.66
C THR A 319 -22.33 -19.21 23.36
N GLU A 320 -21.07 -19.57 23.15
CA GLU A 320 -20.44 -20.82 23.61
C GLU A 320 -19.21 -20.50 24.45
N GLY A 321 -19.16 -20.98 25.69
CA GLY A 321 -18.03 -20.72 26.60
C GLY A 321 -16.77 -21.52 26.26
N GLY A 322 -16.93 -22.70 25.64
CA GLY A 322 -15.79 -23.44 25.05
C GLY A 322 -15.10 -22.64 23.93
N SER A 323 -15.90 -22.02 23.07
CA SER A 323 -15.40 -21.14 22.00
C SER A 323 -14.77 -19.84 22.55
N LEU A 324 -15.31 -19.28 23.64
CA LEU A 324 -14.64 -18.18 24.38
C LEU A 324 -13.29 -18.62 24.97
N SER A 325 -13.20 -19.80 25.59
CA SER A 325 -11.94 -20.33 26.14
C SER A 325 -10.88 -20.49 25.06
N ASN A 326 -11.20 -21.13 23.93
CA ASN A 326 -10.22 -21.31 22.85
C ASN A 326 -9.75 -19.95 22.30
N ILE A 327 -10.63 -18.96 22.12
CA ILE A 327 -10.19 -17.63 21.68
C ILE A 327 -9.29 -16.96 22.74
N LEU A 328 -9.56 -17.14 24.04
CA LEU A 328 -8.68 -16.66 25.11
C LEU A 328 -7.29 -17.32 25.04
N ASP A 329 -7.23 -18.64 24.87
CA ASP A 329 -5.98 -19.39 24.77
C ASP A 329 -5.16 -18.97 23.52
N GLN A 330 -5.81 -18.81 22.36
CA GLN A 330 -5.16 -18.28 21.16
C GLN A 330 -4.67 -16.84 21.35
N CYS A 331 -5.43 -15.98 22.04
CA CYS A 331 -5.01 -14.60 22.34
C CYS A 331 -3.81 -14.58 23.30
N MET A 332 -3.82 -15.41 24.35
CA MET A 332 -2.73 -15.53 25.32
C MET A 332 -1.46 -16.06 24.65
N TYR A 333 -1.57 -17.06 23.77
CA TYR A 333 -0.45 -17.61 23.00
C TYR A 333 0.10 -16.59 21.98
N CYS A 334 -0.78 -15.85 21.29
CA CYS A 334 -0.41 -14.76 20.39
C CYS A 334 0.37 -13.65 21.10
N ALA A 335 -0.17 -13.14 22.21
CA ALA A 335 0.47 -12.11 23.03
C ALA A 335 1.79 -12.59 23.67
N MET A 336 1.89 -13.87 24.05
CA MET A 336 3.15 -14.45 24.53
C MET A 336 4.23 -14.50 23.43
N GLY A 337 3.86 -14.86 22.19
CA GLY A 337 4.77 -14.81 21.04
C GLY A 337 5.24 -13.39 20.72
N LEU A 338 4.31 -12.43 20.73
CA LEU A 338 4.59 -11.01 20.52
C LEU A 338 5.38 -10.38 21.70
N GLY A 339 5.33 -10.98 22.88
CA GLY A 339 6.19 -10.62 24.02
C GLY A 339 7.69 -10.65 23.70
N TRP A 340 8.15 -11.51 22.79
CA TRP A 340 9.56 -11.55 22.33
C TRP A 340 9.99 -10.26 21.62
N VAL A 341 9.04 -9.51 21.09
CA VAL A 341 9.26 -8.23 20.39
C VAL A 341 9.14 -7.04 21.36
N GLY A 342 8.60 -7.25 22.56
CA GLY A 342 8.21 -6.22 23.53
C GLY A 342 6.71 -5.89 23.49
N LEU A 343 5.88 -6.75 22.91
CA LEU A 343 4.47 -6.49 22.58
C LEU A 343 3.50 -7.43 23.34
N ASP A 344 3.74 -7.64 24.63
CA ASP A 344 2.88 -8.48 25.48
C ASP A 344 1.66 -7.70 25.97
N PHE A 345 0.47 -8.07 25.47
CA PHE A 345 -0.82 -7.49 25.86
C PHE A 345 -1.67 -8.42 26.74
N ARG A 346 -1.11 -9.50 27.31
CA ARG A 346 -1.87 -10.48 28.14
C ARG A 346 -2.60 -9.84 29.31
N GLY A 347 -2.02 -8.80 29.93
CA GLY A 347 -2.64 -8.04 31.02
C GLY A 347 -3.90 -7.24 30.62
N LEU A 348 -4.15 -7.04 29.32
CA LEU A 348 -5.32 -6.32 28.79
C LEU A 348 -6.46 -7.25 28.36
N LEU A 349 -6.24 -8.57 28.34
CA LEU A 349 -7.25 -9.55 27.93
C LEU A 349 -8.32 -9.83 29.00
N PRO A 350 -8.00 -10.08 30.29
CA PRO A 350 -8.98 -10.54 31.27
C PRO A 350 -10.26 -9.69 31.35
N PRO A 351 -10.23 -8.34 31.40
CA PRO A 351 -11.46 -7.54 31.49
C PRO A 351 -12.41 -7.72 30.30
N LEU A 352 -11.90 -8.01 29.11
CA LEU A 352 -12.71 -8.23 27.91
C LEU A 352 -13.43 -9.58 27.93
N PHE A 353 -12.76 -10.63 28.44
CA PHE A 353 -13.35 -11.96 28.56
C PHE A 353 -14.25 -12.06 29.80
N GLU A 354 -13.93 -11.35 30.89
CA GLU A 354 -14.82 -11.22 32.05
C GLU A 354 -16.16 -10.57 31.66
N GLU A 355 -16.14 -9.48 30.90
CA GLU A 355 -17.34 -8.84 30.36
C GLU A 355 -18.13 -9.81 29.44
N ALA A 356 -17.45 -10.59 28.60
CA ALA A 356 -18.10 -11.57 27.73
C ALA A 356 -18.75 -12.74 28.51
N VAL A 357 -18.02 -13.34 29.47
CA VAL A 357 -18.50 -14.45 30.30
C VAL A 357 -19.68 -14.05 31.18
N LEU A 358 -19.63 -12.85 31.78
CA LEU A 358 -20.75 -12.32 32.57
C LEU A 358 -22.01 -12.12 31.73
N ASN A 359 -21.86 -11.57 30.51
CA ASN A 359 -22.99 -11.42 29.57
C ASN A 359 -23.56 -12.78 29.12
N LEU A 360 -22.69 -13.77 28.83
CA LEU A 360 -23.11 -15.12 28.46
C LEU A 360 -23.91 -15.79 29.59
N PHE A 361 -23.40 -15.79 30.81
CA PHE A 361 -24.09 -16.39 31.96
C PHE A 361 -25.40 -15.68 32.29
N SER A 362 -25.41 -14.34 32.29
CA SER A 362 -26.62 -13.54 32.54
C SER A 362 -27.71 -13.78 31.49
N LYS A 363 -27.34 -13.88 30.21
CA LYS A 363 -28.25 -14.24 29.11
C LYS A 363 -28.83 -15.64 29.30
N ASN A 364 -27.98 -16.65 29.52
CA ASN A 364 -28.42 -18.03 29.68
C ASN A 364 -29.31 -18.21 30.93
N MET A 365 -28.98 -17.52 32.03
CA MET A 365 -29.79 -17.51 33.25
C MET A 365 -31.16 -16.85 33.03
N SER A 366 -31.20 -15.73 32.29
CA SER A 366 -32.46 -15.06 31.91
C SER A 366 -33.33 -15.97 31.05
N THR A 367 -32.74 -16.63 30.04
CA THR A 367 -33.43 -17.63 29.20
C THR A 367 -33.97 -18.81 30.00
N ALA A 368 -33.26 -19.28 31.04
CA ALA A 368 -33.75 -20.34 31.93
C ALA A 368 -34.97 -19.88 32.76
N VAL A 369 -34.99 -18.62 33.22
CA VAL A 369 -36.11 -18.03 33.97
C VAL A 369 -37.33 -17.77 33.06
N GLU A 370 -37.10 -17.28 31.83
CA GLU A 370 -38.17 -17.07 30.83
C GLU A 370 -38.83 -18.41 30.44
N ASN A 371 -38.01 -19.44 30.16
CA ASN A 371 -38.51 -20.79 29.88
C ASN A 371 -39.29 -21.37 31.08
N PHE A 372 -38.82 -21.16 32.32
CA PHE A 372 -39.57 -21.53 33.52
C PHE A 372 -40.96 -20.87 33.56
N GLN A 373 -41.04 -19.56 33.32
CA GLN A 373 -42.30 -18.80 33.36
C GLN A 373 -43.28 -19.28 32.28
N VAL A 374 -42.81 -19.45 31.03
CA VAL A 374 -43.64 -19.95 29.92
C VAL A 374 -44.17 -21.37 30.20
N VAL A 375 -43.33 -22.25 30.75
CA VAL A 375 -43.74 -23.62 31.11
C VAL A 375 -44.69 -23.62 32.31
N LEU A 376 -44.49 -22.77 33.32
CA LEU A 376 -45.38 -22.62 34.48
C LEU A 376 -46.78 -22.11 34.09
N ASP A 377 -46.86 -21.08 33.23
CA ASP A 377 -48.14 -20.52 32.79
C ASP A 377 -48.93 -21.48 31.87
N SER A 378 -48.24 -22.31 31.09
CA SER A 378 -48.84 -23.35 30.24
C SER A 378 -49.06 -24.70 30.96
N HIS A 379 -48.54 -24.87 32.18
CA HIS A 379 -48.59 -26.14 32.91
C HIS A 379 -50.03 -26.58 33.22
N ARG A 380 -50.26 -27.90 33.18
CA ARG A 380 -51.52 -28.55 33.54
C ARG A 380 -51.30 -29.44 34.75
N TRP A 381 -51.94 -29.10 35.86
CA TRP A 381 -51.84 -29.78 37.16
C TRP A 381 -52.58 -31.13 37.16
N VAL A 382 -52.06 -32.08 36.39
CA VAL A 382 -52.53 -33.47 36.32
C VAL A 382 -51.49 -34.34 37.02
N PRO A 383 -51.88 -35.32 37.85
CA PRO A 383 -50.94 -36.30 38.40
C PRO A 383 -50.22 -37.04 37.26
N LEU A 384 -48.91 -36.82 37.16
CA LEU A 384 -48.04 -37.59 36.29
C LEU A 384 -47.84 -39.00 36.88
N PRO A 385 -47.64 -40.04 36.06
CA PRO A 385 -47.24 -41.35 36.57
C PRO A 385 -45.89 -41.22 37.30
N ALA A 386 -45.81 -41.73 38.53
CA ALA A 386 -44.54 -41.78 39.27
C ALA A 386 -43.51 -42.56 38.44
N VAL A 387 -42.38 -41.92 38.10
CA VAL A 387 -41.36 -42.53 37.25
C VAL A 387 -40.59 -43.54 38.08
N GLY A 388 -40.81 -44.83 37.82
CA GLY A 388 -40.37 -45.95 38.65
C GLY A 388 -38.86 -46.21 38.65
N PHE A 389 -38.09 -45.30 39.26
CA PHE A 389 -36.69 -45.54 39.63
C PHE A 389 -36.62 -46.09 41.06
N SER A 390 -36.11 -47.31 41.20
CA SER A 390 -35.97 -47.97 42.51
C SER A 390 -35.01 -47.20 43.42
N THR A 391 -35.46 -46.83 44.62
CA THR A 391 -34.66 -46.10 45.63
C THR A 391 -33.67 -47.02 46.37
N SER A 392 -33.00 -47.92 45.64
CA SER A 392 -32.26 -49.08 46.18
C SER A 392 -30.83 -49.16 45.67
N SER A 393 -30.17 -48.01 45.47
CA SER A 393 -28.76 -47.89 45.09
C SER A 393 -28.06 -46.71 45.79
N PHE A 394 -28.14 -46.64 47.13
CA PHE A 394 -27.21 -45.80 47.92
C PHE A 394 -25.86 -46.52 48.05
N GLY A 395 -25.19 -46.72 46.93
CA GLY A 395 -23.88 -47.38 46.84
C GLY A 395 -22.88 -46.47 46.13
N GLU A 396 -21.85 -46.07 46.89
CA GLU A 396 -20.59 -45.42 46.46
C GLU A 396 -20.73 -44.18 45.55
N GLU A 397 -20.51 -43.00 46.14
CA GLU A 397 -20.46 -41.72 45.43
C GLU A 397 -19.22 -41.61 44.51
N ASN A 398 -19.32 -42.11 43.28
CA ASN A 398 -18.52 -41.56 42.18
C ASN A 398 -18.96 -40.11 41.96
N GLN A 399 -18.16 -39.17 42.45
CA GLN A 399 -18.58 -37.77 42.62
C GLN A 399 -18.86 -37.00 41.32
N GLU A 400 -18.59 -37.56 40.14
CA GLU A 400 -18.53 -36.82 38.87
C GLU A 400 -19.91 -36.53 38.26
N ASP A 401 -20.83 -37.51 38.22
CA ASP A 401 -22.09 -37.40 37.46
C ASP A 401 -23.21 -36.64 38.19
N VAL A 402 -23.36 -35.36 37.85
CA VAL A 402 -24.52 -34.53 38.25
C VAL A 402 -25.71 -34.80 37.33
N THR A 403 -26.35 -35.94 37.50
CA THR A 403 -27.69 -36.15 36.93
C THR A 403 -28.72 -35.28 37.66
N PRO A 404 -29.72 -34.69 36.96
CA PRO A 404 -30.78 -33.93 37.61
C PRO A 404 -31.62 -34.88 38.48
N PRO A 405 -31.88 -34.57 39.77
CA PRO A 405 -32.59 -35.46 40.68
C PRO A 405 -33.93 -35.97 40.11
N PRO A 406 -34.22 -37.29 40.16
CA PRO A 406 -35.39 -37.88 39.50
C PRO A 406 -36.72 -37.30 40.02
N ASN A 407 -36.77 -36.83 41.26
CA ASN A 407 -37.91 -36.14 41.86
C ASN A 407 -38.29 -34.82 41.16
N LEU A 408 -37.40 -34.25 40.33
CA LEU A 408 -37.73 -33.08 39.49
C LEU A 408 -38.51 -33.48 38.23
N MET A 409 -38.49 -34.75 37.80
CA MET A 409 -39.24 -35.20 36.61
C MET A 409 -40.76 -35.14 36.82
N GLU A 410 -41.23 -35.27 38.06
CA GLU A 410 -42.63 -35.06 38.47
C GLU A 410 -43.04 -33.58 38.40
N HIS A 411 -42.07 -32.69 38.17
CA HIS A 411 -42.18 -31.23 38.28
C HIS A 411 -41.64 -30.50 37.03
N PRO A 412 -42.27 -30.63 35.85
CA PRO A 412 -41.73 -30.15 34.57
C PRO A 412 -41.24 -28.69 34.51
N PRO A 413 -41.91 -27.69 35.15
CA PRO A 413 -41.37 -26.32 35.18
C PRO A 413 -39.98 -26.25 35.84
N LEU A 414 -39.80 -26.92 37.00
CA LEU A 414 -38.52 -26.93 37.69
C LEU A 414 -37.46 -27.76 36.97
N ALA A 415 -37.83 -28.86 36.31
CA ALA A 415 -36.90 -29.63 35.47
C ALA A 415 -36.34 -28.76 34.33
N VAL A 416 -37.19 -27.98 33.65
CA VAL A 416 -36.75 -27.04 32.59
C VAL A 416 -35.83 -25.95 33.15
N PHE A 417 -36.16 -25.38 34.32
CA PHE A 417 -35.31 -24.39 34.98
C PHE A 417 -33.93 -24.97 35.36
N VAL A 418 -33.90 -26.09 36.09
CA VAL A 418 -32.66 -26.72 36.56
C VAL A 418 -31.78 -27.15 35.38
N ASN A 419 -32.37 -27.71 34.32
CA ASN A 419 -31.63 -28.03 33.09
C ASN A 419 -31.03 -26.77 32.43
N GLY A 420 -31.76 -25.65 32.41
CA GLY A 420 -31.26 -24.36 31.94
C GLY A 420 -30.11 -23.79 32.78
N VAL A 421 -30.20 -23.91 34.11
CA VAL A 421 -29.12 -23.50 35.03
C VAL A 421 -27.88 -24.39 34.85
N SER A 422 -28.06 -25.71 34.76
CA SER A 422 -26.96 -26.66 34.51
C SER A 422 -26.32 -26.46 33.13
N ALA A 423 -27.09 -26.09 32.10
CA ALA A 423 -26.55 -25.68 30.81
C ALA A 423 -25.73 -24.39 30.92
N ALA A 424 -26.24 -23.36 31.62
CA ALA A 424 -25.48 -22.12 31.87
C ALA A 424 -24.17 -22.37 32.63
N MET A 425 -24.15 -23.33 33.56
CA MET A 425 -22.94 -23.76 34.28
C MET A 425 -21.99 -24.61 33.44
N ASN A 426 -22.50 -25.44 32.53
CA ASN A 426 -21.69 -26.17 31.57
C ASN A 426 -20.97 -25.20 30.60
N GLU A 427 -21.66 -24.18 30.10
CA GLU A 427 -21.05 -23.11 29.29
C GLU A 427 -20.06 -22.26 30.10
N LEU A 428 -20.30 -22.03 31.39
CA LEU A 428 -19.36 -21.30 32.24
C LEU A 428 -18.06 -22.10 32.52
N ARG A 429 -18.12 -23.43 32.59
CA ARG A 429 -17.00 -24.27 33.07
C ARG A 429 -15.67 -24.10 32.32
N PRO A 430 -15.60 -23.99 30.98
CA PRO A 430 -14.34 -23.79 30.26
C PRO A 430 -13.69 -22.43 30.54
N CYS A 431 -14.49 -21.40 30.83
CA CYS A 431 -14.01 -20.04 31.04
C CYS A 431 -14.69 -19.42 32.27
N ALA A 432 -14.19 -19.78 33.46
CA ALA A 432 -14.73 -19.36 34.76
C ALA A 432 -13.74 -18.46 35.54
N PRO A 433 -13.69 -17.14 35.27
CA PRO A 433 -12.80 -16.21 35.97
C PRO A 433 -13.10 -16.14 37.48
N ILE A 434 -12.07 -16.37 38.31
CA ILE A 434 -12.17 -16.34 39.78
C ILE A 434 -12.64 -14.95 40.28
N SER A 435 -12.26 -13.89 39.58
CA SER A 435 -12.72 -12.50 39.76
C SER A 435 -14.25 -12.36 39.74
N LEU A 436 -14.93 -13.10 38.85
CA LEU A 436 -16.38 -13.04 38.69
C LEU A 436 -17.17 -13.87 39.71
N LYS A 437 -16.51 -14.69 40.54
CA LYS A 437 -17.16 -15.64 41.49
C LYS A 437 -18.32 -15.01 42.28
N HIS A 438 -18.13 -13.81 42.84
CA HIS A 438 -19.17 -13.14 43.63
C HIS A 438 -20.29 -12.55 42.76
N ILE A 439 -19.99 -12.08 41.55
CA ILE A 439 -20.97 -11.45 40.64
C ILE A 439 -21.87 -12.52 40.02
N LEU A 440 -21.30 -13.64 39.59
CA LEU A 440 -22.05 -14.78 39.04
C LEU A 440 -22.92 -15.47 40.09
N ALA A 441 -22.44 -15.54 41.35
CA ALA A 441 -23.27 -15.98 42.48
C ALA A 441 -24.49 -15.06 42.67
N GLN A 442 -24.31 -13.74 42.60
CA GLN A 442 -25.42 -12.77 42.72
C GLN A 442 -26.43 -12.90 41.56
N GLU A 443 -25.99 -13.10 40.32
CA GLU A 443 -26.89 -13.32 39.17
C GLU A 443 -27.65 -14.65 39.27
N LEU A 444 -27.03 -15.72 39.77
CA LEU A 444 -27.72 -16.98 40.05
C LEU A 444 -28.76 -16.83 41.17
N VAL A 445 -28.41 -16.18 42.28
CA VAL A 445 -29.32 -15.85 43.40
C VAL A 445 -30.50 -14.97 42.94
N LYS A 446 -30.24 -14.02 42.04
CA LYS A 446 -31.25 -13.16 41.40
C LYS A 446 -32.20 -13.95 40.51
N GLY A 447 -31.70 -14.87 39.67
CA GLY A 447 -32.56 -15.75 38.87
C GLY A 447 -33.41 -16.70 39.72
N LEU A 448 -32.83 -17.29 40.77
CA LEU A 448 -33.55 -18.09 41.78
C LEU A 448 -34.64 -17.29 42.50
N ARG A 449 -34.37 -16.02 42.84
CA ARG A 449 -35.39 -15.10 43.39
C ARG A 449 -36.52 -14.86 42.39
N THR A 450 -36.21 -14.59 41.12
CA THR A 450 -37.25 -14.39 40.09
C THR A 450 -38.15 -15.62 39.91
N VAL A 451 -37.61 -16.84 40.03
CA VAL A 451 -38.41 -18.09 40.07
C VAL A 451 -39.31 -18.14 41.31
N SER A 452 -38.78 -17.81 42.49
CA SER A 452 -39.55 -17.73 43.74
C SER A 452 -40.71 -16.72 43.64
N ASP A 453 -40.44 -15.53 43.14
CA ASP A 453 -41.42 -14.46 42.95
C ASP A 453 -42.48 -14.85 41.89
N SER A 454 -42.08 -15.61 40.86
CA SER A 454 -42.99 -16.15 39.84
C SER A 454 -43.94 -17.20 40.42
N LEU A 455 -43.46 -18.11 41.28
CA LEU A 455 -44.29 -19.08 42.00
C LEU A 455 -45.28 -18.36 42.94
N LEU A 456 -44.81 -17.38 43.71
CA LEU A 456 -45.66 -16.59 44.60
C LEU A 456 -46.76 -15.84 43.81
N ARG A 457 -46.40 -15.21 42.69
CA ARG A 457 -47.33 -14.54 41.78
C ARG A 457 -48.34 -15.51 41.15
N TYR A 458 -47.92 -16.72 40.80
CA TYR A 458 -48.83 -17.74 40.26
C TYR A 458 -49.93 -18.08 41.27
N ASN A 459 -49.55 -18.32 42.53
CA ASN A 459 -50.46 -18.63 43.63
C ASN A 459 -51.46 -17.49 43.93
N THR A 460 -51.05 -16.22 43.81
CA THR A 460 -51.95 -15.07 44.02
C THR A 460 -52.84 -14.76 42.81
N THR A 461 -52.48 -15.22 41.61
CA THR A 461 -53.18 -14.86 40.36
C THR A 461 -54.13 -15.95 39.86
N ARG A 462 -53.88 -17.24 40.13
CA ARG A 462 -54.74 -18.36 39.67
C ARG A 462 -55.47 -19.04 40.81
N VAL A 463 -56.77 -19.23 40.65
CA VAL A 463 -57.60 -20.04 41.55
C VAL A 463 -57.40 -21.53 41.23
N LEU A 464 -56.54 -22.18 42.00
CA LEU A 464 -56.28 -23.63 41.91
C LEU A 464 -57.36 -24.43 42.66
N ARG A 465 -57.74 -25.58 42.12
CA ARG A 465 -58.58 -26.58 42.83
C ARG A 465 -57.76 -27.28 43.92
N GLU A 466 -58.42 -27.98 44.84
CA GLU A 466 -57.74 -28.65 45.96
C GLU A 466 -56.63 -29.61 45.47
N ASN A 467 -56.93 -30.51 44.54
CA ASN A 467 -55.95 -31.44 43.96
C ASN A 467 -54.80 -30.71 43.23
N GLU A 468 -55.11 -29.62 42.53
CA GLU A 468 -54.13 -28.82 41.79
C GLU A 468 -53.21 -28.05 42.76
N SER A 469 -53.75 -27.57 43.88
CA SER A 469 -52.98 -26.88 44.91
C SER A 469 -52.04 -27.82 45.69
N VAL A 470 -52.40 -29.10 45.87
CA VAL A 470 -51.48 -30.10 46.42
C VAL A 470 -50.28 -30.33 45.49
N LEU A 471 -50.50 -30.42 44.17
CA LEU A 471 -49.41 -30.54 43.19
C LEU A 471 -48.55 -29.28 43.12
N PHE A 472 -49.17 -28.09 43.18
CA PHE A 472 -48.45 -26.81 43.24
C PHE A 472 -47.62 -26.63 44.53
N LEU A 473 -48.13 -27.09 45.69
CA LEU A 473 -47.38 -27.09 46.94
C LEU A 473 -46.23 -28.10 46.91
N SER A 474 -46.40 -29.24 46.24
CA SER A 474 -45.29 -30.18 45.96
C SER A 474 -44.21 -29.53 45.09
N LEU A 475 -44.59 -28.77 44.05
CA LEU A 475 -43.64 -28.00 43.23
C LEU A 475 -42.88 -26.97 44.09
N CYS A 476 -43.59 -26.20 44.91
CA CYS A 476 -42.99 -25.22 45.83
C CYS A 476 -42.03 -25.86 46.83
N ARG A 477 -42.35 -27.08 47.31
CA ARG A 477 -41.48 -27.85 48.20
C ARG A 477 -40.23 -28.34 47.49
N ALA A 478 -40.36 -28.95 46.31
CA ALA A 478 -39.24 -29.42 45.50
C ALA A 478 -38.30 -28.29 45.05
N PHE A 479 -38.81 -27.06 44.87
CA PHE A 479 -37.98 -25.89 44.62
C PHE A 479 -37.01 -25.61 45.78
N VAL A 480 -37.51 -25.60 47.01
CA VAL A 480 -36.72 -25.28 48.22
C VAL A 480 -35.84 -26.46 48.66
N GLU A 481 -36.36 -27.69 48.65
CA GLU A 481 -35.66 -28.87 49.17
C GLU A 481 -34.71 -29.53 48.15
N VAL A 482 -34.93 -29.34 46.84
CA VAL A 482 -34.17 -30.06 45.79
C VAL A 482 -33.52 -29.11 44.78
N ALA A 483 -34.29 -28.24 44.12
CA ALA A 483 -33.76 -27.42 43.03
C ALA A 483 -32.74 -26.38 43.52
N TYR A 484 -33.03 -25.68 44.62
CA TYR A 484 -32.12 -24.67 45.18
C TYR A 484 -30.79 -25.26 45.70
N PRO A 485 -30.76 -26.32 46.54
CA PRO A 485 -29.52 -26.97 46.94
C PRO A 485 -28.72 -27.53 45.75
N HIS A 486 -29.40 -28.08 44.74
CA HIS A 486 -28.74 -28.56 43.52
C HIS A 486 -28.04 -27.43 42.76
N CYS A 487 -28.73 -26.30 42.50
CA CYS A 487 -28.11 -25.13 41.88
C CYS A 487 -26.92 -24.58 42.68
N SER A 488 -27.02 -24.53 44.02
CA SER A 488 -25.91 -24.11 44.89
C SER A 488 -24.71 -25.07 44.82
N THR A 489 -24.97 -26.38 44.75
CA THR A 489 -23.93 -27.42 44.66
C THR A 489 -23.22 -27.38 43.31
N SER A 490 -23.97 -27.27 42.21
CA SER A 490 -23.42 -27.17 40.85
C SER A 490 -22.59 -25.89 40.66
N PHE A 491 -22.98 -24.77 41.28
CA PHE A 491 -22.14 -23.57 41.33
C PHE A 491 -20.85 -23.78 42.14
N GLY A 492 -20.93 -24.52 43.26
CA GLY A 492 -19.75 -24.90 44.07
C GLY A 492 -18.75 -25.80 43.37
N ARG A 493 -19.20 -26.57 42.36
CA ARG A 493 -18.32 -27.33 41.46
C ARG A 493 -17.63 -26.45 40.42
N CYS A 494 -18.25 -25.36 39.99
CA CYS A 494 -17.62 -24.37 39.10
C CYS A 494 -16.66 -23.44 39.85
N TYR A 495 -16.96 -23.11 41.11
CA TYR A 495 -16.13 -22.27 41.97
C TYR A 495 -15.93 -22.89 43.36
N PRO A 496 -14.71 -23.30 43.74
CA PRO A 496 -14.41 -23.81 45.07
C PRO A 496 -14.88 -22.86 46.18
N GLY A 497 -15.69 -23.37 47.11
CA GLY A 497 -16.36 -22.57 48.13
C GLY A 497 -17.33 -21.53 47.55
N GLY A 498 -18.01 -21.84 46.45
CA GLY A 498 -19.04 -21.00 45.83
C GLY A 498 -20.43 -21.19 46.42
N SER A 499 -20.75 -22.40 46.89
CA SER A 499 -22.07 -22.73 47.46
C SER A 499 -22.42 -21.92 48.70
N SER A 500 -21.43 -21.59 49.55
CA SER A 500 -21.62 -20.77 50.75
C SER A 500 -22.17 -19.37 50.41
N LEU A 501 -21.64 -18.74 49.36
CA LEU A 501 -22.08 -17.43 48.86
C LEU A 501 -23.55 -17.42 48.37
N ILE A 502 -24.13 -18.60 48.17
CA ILE A 502 -25.54 -18.79 47.80
C ILE A 502 -26.35 -19.14 49.05
N THR A 503 -25.88 -20.08 49.89
CA THR A 503 -26.61 -20.52 51.09
C THR A 503 -26.82 -19.43 52.13
N ASP A 504 -25.91 -18.44 52.23
CA ASP A 504 -26.07 -17.25 53.09
C ASP A 504 -27.34 -16.43 52.76
N GLY A 505 -27.99 -16.71 51.63
CA GLY A 505 -29.28 -16.18 51.22
C GLY A 505 -30.52 -16.82 51.87
N GLU A 506 -30.45 -17.41 53.07
CA GLU A 506 -31.56 -18.14 53.73
C GLU A 506 -32.90 -17.37 53.74
N ASN A 507 -32.85 -16.04 53.84
CA ASN A 507 -34.04 -15.17 53.82
C ASN A 507 -34.76 -15.05 52.46
N LEU A 508 -34.22 -15.57 51.35
CA LEU A 508 -34.82 -15.42 50.01
C LEU A 508 -36.20 -16.08 49.88
N PHE A 509 -36.42 -17.21 50.54
CA PHE A 509 -37.58 -18.08 50.28
C PHE A 509 -38.64 -18.02 51.38
N GLU A 510 -38.53 -17.07 52.31
CA GLU A 510 -39.42 -16.99 53.47
C GLU A 510 -40.91 -16.91 53.06
N GLY A 511 -41.23 -16.26 51.94
CA GLY A 511 -42.57 -16.23 51.37
C GLY A 511 -43.12 -17.62 50.99
N ILE A 512 -42.28 -18.47 50.36
CA ILE A 512 -42.67 -19.84 49.98
C ILE A 512 -42.74 -20.73 51.23
N THR A 513 -41.78 -20.62 52.14
CA THR A 513 -41.79 -21.37 53.41
C THR A 513 -43.01 -21.02 54.29
N ARG A 514 -43.43 -19.74 54.29
CA ARG A 514 -44.67 -19.28 54.93
C ARG A 514 -45.93 -19.82 54.23
N LEU A 515 -45.94 -19.97 52.90
CA LEU A 515 -47.06 -20.61 52.18
C LEU A 515 -47.17 -22.11 52.53
N LEU A 516 -46.06 -22.85 52.47
CA LEU A 516 -46.01 -24.29 52.78
C LEU A 516 -46.49 -24.58 54.20
N THR A 517 -46.03 -23.81 55.19
CA THR A 517 -46.47 -23.93 56.59
C THR A 517 -47.94 -23.53 56.80
N THR A 518 -48.42 -22.48 56.13
CA THR A 518 -49.83 -22.03 56.22
C THR A 518 -50.80 -23.05 55.61
N HIS A 519 -50.42 -23.76 54.56
CA HIS A 519 -51.27 -24.82 54.00
C HIS A 519 -51.22 -26.12 54.80
N SER A 520 -50.04 -26.49 55.32
CA SER A 520 -49.90 -27.64 56.22
C SER A 520 -50.80 -27.54 57.46
N SER A 521 -50.94 -26.33 58.04
CA SER A 521 -51.81 -26.10 59.20
C SER A 521 -53.32 -26.18 58.92
N ARG A 522 -53.76 -26.32 57.65
CA ARG A 522 -55.18 -26.51 57.28
C ARG A 522 -55.64 -27.98 57.20
N GLN A 523 -54.75 -28.96 57.30
CA GLN A 523 -55.07 -30.39 57.07
C GLN A 523 -55.44 -31.22 58.32
N LEU A 524 -55.83 -30.56 59.41
CA LEU A 524 -56.38 -31.18 60.63
C LEU A 524 -57.71 -30.46 61.01
N PRO A 525 -58.70 -31.12 61.66
CA PRO A 525 -58.57 -32.37 62.43
C PRO A 525 -59.71 -33.41 62.24
N LYS A 526 -59.50 -34.62 62.78
CA LYS A 526 -60.38 -35.18 63.84
C LYS A 526 -59.80 -36.44 64.49
N LYS A 527 -59.55 -36.36 65.81
CA LYS A 527 -59.36 -37.52 66.70
C LYS A 527 -60.72 -37.81 67.36
N VAL A 528 -61.17 -39.06 67.32
CA VAL A 528 -62.39 -39.50 68.02
C VAL A 528 -62.03 -40.68 68.91
N GLN A 529 -62.40 -40.59 70.19
CA GLN A 529 -62.35 -41.69 71.15
C GLN A 529 -63.77 -42.04 71.58
N ASN A 530 -64.02 -43.33 71.77
CA ASN A 530 -64.93 -44.03 72.70
C ASN A 530 -64.84 -45.54 72.31
N THR A 531 -64.50 -46.50 73.18
CA THR A 531 -65.28 -47.10 74.30
C THR A 531 -66.64 -47.68 73.86
N GLU A 532 -67.08 -48.91 74.20
CA GLU A 532 -66.52 -50.08 74.95
C GLU A 532 -67.37 -51.35 74.56
N THR A 533 -67.19 -52.63 74.95
CA THR A 533 -66.45 -53.35 76.02
C THR A 533 -66.30 -54.86 75.66
N SER A 534 -65.28 -55.57 76.19
CA SER A 534 -65.25 -57.04 76.48
C SER A 534 -65.34 -58.06 75.29
N GLU A 535 -65.01 -59.36 75.37
CA GLU A 535 -64.77 -60.33 76.48
C GLU A 535 -63.45 -61.17 76.35
N THR A 536 -63.29 -62.23 77.18
CA THR A 536 -62.01 -62.89 77.58
C THR A 536 -61.85 -64.38 77.18
N LYS A 537 -60.59 -64.85 77.04
CA LYS A 537 -59.96 -66.11 77.55
C LYS A 537 -58.54 -66.29 76.93
N ASN A 538 -57.46 -66.59 77.67
CA ASN A 538 -57.05 -67.83 78.39
C ASN A 538 -56.76 -69.01 77.43
N VAL A 539 -55.67 -69.80 77.53
CA VAL A 539 -54.52 -69.85 78.48
C VAL A 539 -53.30 -70.57 77.83
N SER A 540 -52.21 -70.80 78.58
CA SER A 540 -50.97 -71.60 78.34
C SER A 540 -51.09 -72.92 77.51
N GLU A 541 -50.05 -73.67 77.09
CA GLU A 541 -48.80 -74.08 77.80
C GLU A 541 -47.85 -74.93 76.90
N ASN A 542 -46.54 -74.99 77.19
CA ASN A 542 -45.51 -76.00 76.78
C ASN A 542 -45.29 -76.32 75.27
N GLY A 543 -44.17 -76.88 74.81
CA GLY A 543 -42.86 -77.17 75.45
C GLY A 543 -42.13 -78.38 74.81
N ASN A 544 -40.77 -78.36 74.78
CA ASN A 544 -39.85 -79.48 74.42
C ASN A 544 -39.85 -80.01 72.95
N SER A 545 -38.79 -80.64 72.40
CA SER A 545 -37.34 -80.71 72.77
C SER A 545 -36.50 -81.49 71.73
N SER A 546 -35.16 -81.26 71.70
CA SER A 546 -34.09 -82.19 71.24
C SER A 546 -34.02 -82.52 69.72
N THR A 547 -32.94 -83.00 69.08
CA THR A 547 -31.52 -83.40 69.40
C THR A 547 -30.57 -82.77 68.32
N VAL A 548 -29.28 -82.43 68.49
CA VAL A 548 -28.05 -83.18 68.89
C VAL A 548 -27.72 -84.36 67.94
N ALA A 549 -26.51 -84.59 67.38
CA ALA A 549 -25.30 -83.79 67.07
C ALA A 549 -24.30 -84.60 66.18
N ASN A 550 -23.24 -83.95 65.63
CA ASN A 550 -22.01 -84.51 65.01
C ASN A 550 -22.14 -85.25 63.64
N GLY A 551 -21.12 -85.35 62.76
CA GLY A 551 -19.77 -84.73 62.70
C GLY A 551 -18.82 -85.37 61.63
N ALA A 552 -17.63 -84.77 61.40
CA ALA A 552 -16.46 -85.23 60.55
C ALA A 552 -16.69 -85.37 59.01
N VAL A 553 -15.92 -84.74 58.07
CA VAL A 553 -14.49 -84.94 57.65
C VAL A 553 -14.22 -86.42 57.29
N GLU A 554 -13.81 -86.86 56.09
CA GLU A 554 -12.70 -86.40 55.21
C GLU A 554 -12.78 -86.93 53.74
N ASP A 555 -11.99 -86.32 52.84
CA ASP A 555 -11.29 -86.79 51.61
C ASP A 555 -11.92 -87.37 50.28
N ALA A 556 -11.43 -86.76 49.18
CA ALA A 556 -10.94 -87.27 47.87
C ALA A 556 -11.69 -88.31 46.97
N LYS A 557 -12.03 -87.91 45.72
CA LYS A 557 -11.22 -88.23 44.49
C LYS A 557 -11.74 -87.64 43.14
N GLU A 558 -10.78 -87.11 42.37
CA GLU A 558 -10.52 -87.21 40.91
C GLU A 558 -11.65 -87.38 39.86
N THR A 559 -11.69 -86.47 38.88
CA THR A 559 -11.57 -86.66 37.40
C THR A 559 -12.05 -85.40 36.64
N ASP A 560 -11.63 -85.05 35.42
CA ASP A 560 -10.34 -85.14 34.70
C ASP A 560 -10.39 -84.20 33.45
N ASN A 561 -9.25 -83.93 32.80
CA ASN A 561 -9.02 -83.13 31.56
C ASN A 561 -9.26 -81.60 31.69
N SER A 562 -8.30 -80.70 31.41
CA SER A 562 -7.40 -80.48 30.23
C SER A 562 -8.12 -79.81 29.04
N SER A 563 -7.60 -78.79 28.34
CA SER A 563 -6.23 -78.21 28.13
C SER A 563 -6.23 -76.66 28.25
N ASN A 564 -5.18 -75.95 28.71
CA ASN A 564 -3.86 -75.63 28.10
C ASN A 564 -3.96 -74.94 26.70
N VAL A 565 -3.18 -73.91 26.32
CA VAL A 565 -2.02 -73.17 26.93
C VAL A 565 -1.95 -71.73 26.31
N VAL A 566 -1.58 -70.61 26.97
CA VAL A 566 -0.23 -69.97 27.22
C VAL A 566 0.56 -69.75 25.88
N GLU A 567 1.34 -68.71 25.57
CA GLU A 567 2.24 -67.74 26.25
C GLU A 567 1.87 -66.25 25.91
N GLU A 568 2.37 -65.14 26.47
CA GLU A 568 3.72 -64.72 26.94
C GLU A 568 4.75 -64.57 25.76
N ASP A 569 5.68 -63.60 25.69
CA ASP A 569 6.04 -62.47 26.58
C ASP A 569 6.86 -61.33 25.87
N ASN A 570 6.91 -60.14 26.50
CA ASN A 570 8.02 -59.16 26.62
C ASN A 570 8.70 -58.30 25.49
N VAL A 571 9.11 -57.09 25.94
CA VAL A 571 10.28 -56.23 25.57
C VAL A 571 10.32 -55.26 24.35
N ASN A 572 10.64 -53.98 24.68
CA ASN A 572 11.34 -52.86 23.98
C ASN A 572 11.69 -52.95 22.47
N THR A 573 11.71 -51.84 21.69
CA THR A 573 12.75 -50.77 21.74
C THR A 573 12.42 -49.55 20.83
N LYS A 574 13.12 -48.41 21.05
CA LYS A 574 13.07 -47.14 20.28
C LYS A 574 13.54 -47.22 18.81
N LEU A 575 12.93 -46.41 17.93
CA LEU A 575 13.48 -45.71 16.75
C LEU A 575 12.64 -44.42 16.59
N GLN A 576 13.08 -43.19 16.30
CA GLN A 576 14.32 -42.53 15.82
C GLN A 576 14.44 -42.31 14.29
N TYR A 577 14.90 -41.10 13.94
CA TYR A 577 14.83 -40.39 12.64
C TYR A 577 15.62 -41.01 11.46
N GLN A 578 15.05 -40.86 10.25
CA GLN A 578 15.66 -40.49 8.96
C GLN A 578 14.52 -39.82 8.14
N GLU A 579 14.64 -38.73 7.37
CA GLU A 579 15.65 -38.24 6.40
C GLU A 579 15.78 -39.07 5.12
N GLU A 580 14.98 -38.71 4.11
CA GLU A 580 15.21 -39.03 2.69
C GLU A 580 15.19 -37.74 1.83
N LYS A 581 16.33 -37.47 1.18
CA LYS A 581 16.39 -37.08 -0.24
C LYS A 581 16.64 -38.40 -0.98
N THR A 582 16.30 -38.66 -2.23
CA THR A 582 16.34 -37.89 -3.51
C THR A 582 15.48 -38.76 -4.49
N GLU A 583 14.93 -38.40 -5.66
CA GLU A 583 15.40 -37.70 -6.86
C GLU A 583 14.18 -37.37 -7.76
N GLU A 584 14.15 -36.17 -8.36
CA GLU A 584 13.82 -35.88 -9.79
C GLU A 584 14.08 -34.37 -10.08
#